data_AF-A0A920JLZ8-F1
#
_entry.id   AF-A0A920JLZ8-F1
#
_cell.length_a   1.000
_cell.length_b   1.000
_cell.length_c   1.000
_cell.angle_alpha   90.00
_cell.angle_beta   90.00
_cell.angle_gamma   90.00
#
_symmetry.space_group_name_H-M   'P 1'
#
loop_
_entity.id
_entity.type
_entity.pdbx_description
1 polymer ?
#
loop_
_entity_poly.entity_id
_entity_poly.type
_entity_poly.pdbx_seq_one_letter_code
_entity_poly.pdbx_strand_id
1 'polypeptide(L)' 'MNKIVWFRNDLRISNNDAFNEASKSGKILPIYIFDKEYHKLPTSSSFHLDFLKSSLEDLKKNTK' A
#
# COMPACT_ATOMS: atom_id res chain seq x y z
N MET A 1 -13.63 14.62 -8.99
CA MET A 1 -12.82 14.86 -7.79
C MET A 1 -11.66 13.88 -7.80
N ASN A 2 -10.44 14.34 -7.49
CA ASN A 2 -9.28 13.46 -7.41
C ASN A 2 -9.10 13.03 -5.95
N LYS A 3 -8.84 11.75 -5.72
CA LYS A 3 -8.69 11.16 -4.38
C LYS A 3 -7.30 10.52 -4.27
N ILE A 4 -6.76 10.51 -3.06
CA ILE A 4 -5.52 9.80 -2.74
C ILE A 4 -5.89 8.64 -1.82
N VAL A 5 -5.42 7.44 -2.13
CA VAL A 5 -5.57 6.26 -1.25
C VAL A 5 -4.18 5.92 -0.73
N TRP A 6 -3.99 6.05 0.57
CA TRP A 6 -2.71 5.78 1.21
C TRP A 6 -2.71 4.39 1.85
N PHE A 7 -1.96 3.48 1.24
CA PHE A 7 -1.70 2.15 1.76
C PHE A 7 -0.58 2.19 2.79
N ARG A 8 -0.78 1.53 3.94
CA ARG A 8 0.21 1.43 5.02
C ARG A 8 0.51 -0.03 5.33
N ASN A 9 -0.38 -0.69 6.07
CA ASN A 9 -0.24 -2.09 6.45
C ASN A 9 -1.26 -2.98 5.71
N ASP A 10 -2.16 -2.35 4.97
CA ASP A 10 -3.30 -2.91 4.27
C ASP A 10 -3.04 -2.99 2.76
N LEU A 11 -1.92 -3.60 2.38
CA LEU A 11 -1.44 -3.72 0.98
C LEU A 11 -2.29 -4.66 0.12
N ARG A 12 -3.61 -4.45 0.10
CA ARG A 12 -4.59 -5.26 -0.61
C ARG A 12 -5.71 -4.40 -1.18
N ILE A 13 -6.22 -4.85 -2.31
CA ILE A 13 -7.40 -4.25 -2.97
C ILE A 13 -8.68 -4.94 -2.49
N SER A 14 -8.64 -6.26 -2.40
CA SER A 14 -9.76 -7.06 -1.94
C SER A 14 -10.10 -6.72 -0.49
N ASN A 15 -11.39 -6.44 -0.25
CA ASN A 15 -11.89 -6.12 1.09
C ASN A 15 -11.15 -4.93 1.75
N ASN A 16 -10.80 -3.91 0.95
CA ASN A 16 -10.31 -2.63 1.42
C ASN A 16 -11.37 -1.56 1.19
N ASP A 17 -12.12 -1.22 2.24
CA ASP A 17 -13.23 -0.26 2.16
C ASP A 17 -12.75 1.13 1.73
N ALA A 18 -11.58 1.57 2.19
CA ALA A 18 -11.03 2.88 1.79
C ALA A 18 -10.73 2.93 0.29
N PHE A 19 -10.13 1.88 -0.26
CA PHE A 19 -9.91 1.77 -1.70
C PHE A 19 -11.23 1.64 -2.47
N ASN A 20 -12.16 0.81 -2.00
CA ASN A 20 -13.45 0.56 -2.66
C ASN A 20 -14.30 1.84 -2.71
N GLU A 21 -14.47 2.55 -1.60
CA GLU A 21 -15.22 3.82 -1.55
C GLU A 21 -14.55 4.90 -2.39
N ALA A 22 -13.21 4.97 -2.39
CA ALA A 22 -12.50 5.87 -3.28
C ALA A 22 -12.80 5.53 -4.75
N SER A 23 -12.80 4.23 -5.10
CA SER A 23 -13.00 3.67 -6.46
C SER A 23 -14.39 3.88 -7.03
N LYS A 24 -15.39 4.14 -6.18
CA LYS A 24 -16.75 4.44 -6.65
C LYS A 24 -16.87 5.73 -7.45
N SER A 25 -15.97 6.70 -7.28
CA SER A 25 -16.07 7.96 -8.02
C SER A 25 -14.76 8.72 -8.18
N GLY A 26 -14.50 9.22 -9.39
CA GLY A 26 -13.34 10.05 -9.70
C GLY A 26 -12.05 9.26 -9.90
N LYS A 27 -10.95 10.00 -10.11
CA LYS A 27 -9.63 9.41 -10.28
C LYS A 27 -8.97 9.20 -8.91
N ILE A 28 -8.23 8.11 -8.79
CA ILE A 28 -7.51 7.77 -7.55
C ILE A 28 -6.03 7.71 -7.84
N LEU A 29 -5.27 8.24 -6.92
CA LEU A 29 -3.83 8.06 -6.84
C LEU A 29 -3.52 7.15 -5.64
N PRO A 30 -3.30 5.84 -5.86
CA PRO A 30 -2.83 4.95 -4.81
C PRO A 30 -1.38 5.28 -4.48
N ILE A 31 -1.06 5.50 -3.20
CA ILE A 31 0.28 5.80 -2.72
C ILE A 31 0.67 4.87 -1.57
N TYR A 32 1.96 4.57 -1.50
CA TYR A 32 2.60 3.96 -0.35
C TYR A 32 3.82 4.82 0.02
N ILE A 33 3.99 5.09 1.31
CA ILE A 33 5.08 5.92 1.82
C ILE A 33 6.03 5.01 2.61
N PHE A 34 7.26 4.86 2.13
CA PHE A 34 8.27 4.04 2.78
C PHE A 34 8.97 4.82 3.89
N ASP A 35 8.78 4.39 5.14
CA ASP A 35 9.40 4.96 6.32
C ASP A 35 10.72 4.25 6.66
N LYS A 36 11.84 4.92 6.38
CA LYS A 36 13.18 4.39 6.64
C LYS A 36 13.47 4.19 8.13
N GLU A 37 12.92 5.04 9.00
CA GLU A 37 13.20 4.97 10.43
C GLU A 37 12.44 3.80 11.07
N TYR A 38 11.21 3.55 10.62
CA TYR A 38 10.44 2.36 11.02
C TYR A 38 11.19 1.05 10.70
N HIS A 39 11.82 0.98 9.53
CA HIS A 39 12.57 -0.20 9.10
C HIS A 39 13.94 -0.37 9.78
N LYS A 40 14.44 0.65 10.48
CA LYS A 40 15.66 0.56 11.30
C LYS A 40 15.39 0.04 12.72
N LEU A 41 14.13 -0.15 13.10
CA LEU A 41 13.78 -0.66 14.43
C LEU A 41 14.42 -2.05 14.65
N PRO A 42 14.82 -2.39 15.89
CA PRO A 42 15.44 -3.69 16.21
C PRO A 42 14.55 -4.89 15.89
N THR A 43 13.24 -4.67 15.79
CA THR A 43 12.22 -5.67 15.44
C THR A 43 12.06 -5.87 13.93
N SER A 44 12.71 -5.05 13.10
CA SER A 44 12.69 -5.16 11.65
C SER A 44 13.80 -6.07 11.14
N SER A 45 13.45 -6.99 10.24
CA SER A 45 14.38 -7.89 9.57
C SER A 45 14.38 -7.66 8.06
N SER A 46 15.40 -8.18 7.37
CA SER A 46 15.43 -8.21 5.90
C SER A 46 14.22 -8.93 5.32
N PHE A 47 13.72 -9.99 5.97
CA PHE A 47 12.52 -10.69 5.54
C PHE A 47 11.28 -9.80 5.52
N HIS A 48 11.14 -8.87 6.48
CA HIS A 48 10.03 -7.92 6.47
C HIS A 48 10.10 -6.98 5.26
N LEU A 49 11.30 -6.56 4.88
CA LEU A 49 11.52 -5.71 3.70
C LEU A 49 11.26 -6.47 2.39
N ASP A 50 11.74 -7.70 2.28
CA ASP A 50 11.53 -8.52 1.10
C ASP A 50 10.04 -8.86 0.92
N PHE A 51 9.35 -9.20 2.01
CA PHE A 51 7.91 -9.44 2.01
C PHE A 51 7.12 -8.17 1.63
N LEU A 52 7.48 -7.01 2.20
CA LEU A 52 6.89 -5.73 1.85
C LEU A 52 7.06 -5.43 0.35
N LYS A 53 8.27 -5.61 -0.18
CA LYS A 53 8.58 -5.39 -1.59
C LYS A 53 7.73 -6.30 -2.48
N SER A 54 7.65 -7.59 -2.16
CA SER A 54 6.79 -8.55 -2.90
C SER A 54 5.32 -8.12 -2.86
N SER A 55 4.83 -7.73 -1.69
CA SER A 55 3.44 -7.28 -1.50
C SER A 55 3.12 -6.02 -2.31
N LEU A 56 4.06 -5.07 -2.38
CA LEU A 56 3.90 -3.84 -3.17
C LEU A 56 3.91 -4.11 -4.68
N GLU A 57 4.76 -5.03 -5.16
CA GLU A 57 4.75 -5.45 -6.56
C GLU A 57 3.43 -6.12 -6.93
N ASP A 58 2.89 -6.97 -6.06
CA ASP A 58 1.59 -7.58 -6.28
C ASP A 58 0.45 -6.57 -6.21
N LEU A 59 0.49 -5.61 -5.28
CA LEU A 59 -0.47 -4.51 -5.23
C LEU A 59 -0.46 -3.72 -6.55
N LYS A 60 0.73 -3.35 -7.05
CA LYS A 60 0.91 -2.62 -8.30
C LYS A 60 0.36 -3.37 -9.52
N LYS A 61 0.49 -4.69 -9.58
CA LYS A 61 -0.10 -5.52 -10.64
C LYS A 61 -1.62 -5.50 -10.60
N ASN A 62 -2.21 -5.46 -9.41
CA ASN A 62 -3.67 -5.51 -9.23
C ASN A 62 -4.34 -4.12 -9.34
N THR A 63 -3.61 -3.02 -9.16
CA THR A 63 -4.13 -1.64 -9.30
C THR A 63 -3.98 -1.05 -10.72
N LYS A 64 -3.59 -1.86 -11.71
CA LYS A 64 -3.33 -1.41 -13.09
C LYS A 64 -4.59 -1.15 -13.90
#